data_AF-A0A1H4WPY5-F1
#
_entry.id   AF-A0A1H4WPY5-F1
#
_cell.length_a   1.000
_cell.length_b   1.000
_cell.length_c   1.000
_cell.angle_alpha   90.00
_cell.angle_beta   90.00
_cell.angle_gamma   90.00
#
_symmetry.space_group_name_H-M   'P 1'
#
loop_
_entity.id
_entity.type
_entity.pdbx_description
1 polymer ?
#
loop_
_entity_poly.entity_id
_entity_poly.type
_entity_poly.pdbx_seq_one_letter_code
_entity_poly.pdbx_strand_id
1 'polypeptide(L)'
;MNVVIGNFKWLMLVSGVLTASMLYGLFAPQAALESMFGASFTGQLESIVIRSWSALVGLMGVILIYGALSEKHRAFCAAIAATSKAIFVTLVLVYGQAFLGKAAAAIIMDGVVIAATLIYLLALRIKR
;
A
#
# COMPACT_ATOMS: atom_id res chain seq x y z
N MET A 1 10.16 -8.65 -20.34
CA MET A 1 8.70 -8.35 -20.30
C MET A 1 7.85 -9.54 -19.87
N ASN A 2 8.03 -10.75 -20.43
CA ASN A 2 7.19 -11.91 -20.06
C ASN A 2 7.30 -12.35 -18.59
N VAL A 3 8.50 -12.30 -17.98
CA VAL A 3 8.70 -12.66 -16.55
C VAL A 3 8.00 -11.68 -15.60
N VAL A 4 7.99 -10.39 -15.93
CA VAL A 4 7.30 -9.36 -15.13
C VAL A 4 5.80 -9.56 -15.20
N ILE A 5 5.23 -9.76 -16.39
CA ILE A 5 3.79 -10.00 -16.56
C ILE A 5 3.36 -11.30 -15.87
N GLY A 6 4.17 -12.36 -15.96
CA GLY A 6 3.89 -13.66 -15.33
C GLY A 6 3.92 -13.64 -13.80
N ASN A 7 4.77 -12.81 -13.19
CA ASN A 7 4.93 -12.74 -11.73
C ASN A 7 4.23 -11.54 -11.07
N PHE A 8 3.73 -10.56 -11.85
CA PHE A 8 3.10 -9.35 -11.30
C PHE A 8 1.88 -9.67 -10.42
N LYS A 9 1.13 -10.72 -10.76
CA LYS A 9 0.04 -11.24 -9.93
C LYS A 9 0.51 -11.56 -8.51
N TRP A 10 1.66 -12.21 -8.35
CA TRP A 10 2.18 -12.59 -7.04
C TRP A 10 2.60 -11.39 -6.22
N LEU A 11 3.22 -10.40 -6.85
CA LEU A 11 3.53 -9.14 -6.20
C LEU A 11 2.26 -8.47 -5.68
N MET A 12 1.20 -8.40 -6.49
CA MET A 12 -0.10 -7.85 -6.06
C MET A 12 -0.73 -8.66 -4.92
N LEU A 13 -0.66 -10.00 -4.94
CA LEU A 13 -1.19 -10.82 -3.84
C LEU A 13 -0.44 -10.59 -2.54
N VAL A 14 0.89 -10.70 -2.55
CA VAL A 14 1.71 -10.59 -1.34
C VAL A 14 1.60 -9.18 -0.75
N SER A 15 1.81 -8.14 -1.58
CA SER A 15 1.64 -6.76 -1.12
C SER A 15 0.20 -6.46 -0.71
N GLY A 16 -0.78 -7.04 -1.40
CA GLY A 16 -2.20 -6.90 -1.09
C GLY A 16 -2.55 -7.48 0.28
N VAL A 17 -2.09 -8.68 0.62
CA VAL A 17 -2.29 -9.30 1.93
C VAL A 17 -1.62 -8.49 3.04
N LEU A 18 -0.36 -8.09 2.83
CA LEU A 18 0.37 -7.27 3.80
C LEU A 18 -0.33 -5.92 4.03
N THR A 19 -0.79 -5.27 2.96
CA THR A 19 -1.51 -3.99 3.06
C THR A 19 -2.90 -4.17 3.68
N ALA A 20 -3.61 -5.24 3.35
CA ALA A 20 -4.93 -5.56 3.90
C ALA A 20 -4.87 -5.84 5.41
N SER A 21 -3.72 -6.28 5.93
CA SER A 21 -3.53 -6.47 7.36
C SER A 21 -3.85 -5.19 8.15
N MET A 22 -3.57 -4.00 7.60
CA MET A 22 -3.86 -2.71 8.23
C MET A 22 -5.34 -2.51 8.60
N LEU A 23 -6.28 -3.29 8.05
CA LEU A 23 -7.67 -3.32 8.52
C LEU A 23 -7.77 -3.56 10.04
N TYR A 24 -6.80 -4.24 10.68
CA TYR A 24 -6.82 -4.42 12.13
C TYR A 24 -6.82 -3.07 12.89
N GLY A 25 -6.22 -2.03 12.31
CA GLY A 25 -6.17 -0.68 12.87
C GLY A 25 -7.54 0.00 12.99
N LEU A 26 -8.56 -0.51 12.28
CA LEU A 26 -9.95 -0.09 12.46
C LEU A 26 -10.44 -0.38 13.89
N PHE A 27 -9.99 -1.48 14.48
CA PHE A 27 -10.39 -1.90 15.83
C PHE A 27 -9.35 -1.50 16.88
N ALA A 28 -8.06 -1.58 16.53
CA ALA A 28 -6.94 -1.27 17.42
C ALA A 28 -5.99 -0.19 16.80
N PRO A 29 -6.41 1.09 16.77
CA PRO A 29 -5.66 2.15 16.10
C PRO A 29 -4.30 2.44 16.75
N GLN A 30 -4.18 2.35 18.08
CA GLN A 30 -2.88 2.51 18.76
C GLN A 30 -1.87 1.47 18.30
N ALA A 31 -2.26 0.19 18.22
CA ALA A 31 -1.37 -0.87 17.75
C ALA A 31 -0.99 -0.69 16.28
N ALA A 32 -1.88 -0.19 15.43
CA ALA A 32 -1.57 0.15 14.03
C ALA A 32 -0.52 1.25 13.95
N LEU A 33 -0.71 2.32 14.71
CA LEU A 33 0.19 3.45 14.74
C LEU A 33 1.58 3.09 15.31
N GLU A 34 1.62 2.39 16.44
CA GLU A 34 2.88 1.97 17.08
C GLU A 34 3.68 1.04 16.16
N SER A 35 3.00 0.13 15.47
CA SER A 35 3.67 -0.77 14.51
C SER A 35 4.28 0.00 13.33
N MET A 36 3.57 1.01 12.81
CA MET A 36 3.94 1.71 11.58
C MET A 36 4.94 2.85 11.84
N PHE A 37 4.72 3.62 12.91
CA PHE A 37 5.44 4.86 13.19
C PHE A 37 6.18 4.85 14.53
N GLY A 38 5.96 3.87 15.40
CA GLY A 38 6.58 3.82 16.72
C GLY A 38 6.11 4.91 17.67
N ALA A 39 4.93 5.49 17.41
CA ALA A 39 4.34 6.57 18.20
C ALA A 39 2.98 6.15 18.75
N SER A 40 2.55 6.82 19.82
CA SER A 40 1.25 6.63 20.47
C SER A 40 0.53 7.97 20.63
N PHE A 41 -0.80 7.98 20.51
CA PHE A 41 -1.64 9.15 20.78
C PHE A 41 -2.74 8.80 21.79
N THR A 42 -3.15 9.81 22.58
CA THR A 42 -4.19 9.69 23.61
C THR A 42 -5.49 10.41 23.25
N GLY A 43 -5.50 11.21 22.18
CA GLY A 43 -6.66 11.99 21.77
C GLY A 43 -7.70 11.21 20.96
N GLN A 44 -8.96 11.64 21.08
CA GLN A 44 -10.11 10.99 20.44
C GLN A 44 -10.16 11.22 18.92
N LEU A 45 -9.75 12.41 18.46
CA LEU A 45 -9.74 12.75 17.03
C LEU A 45 -8.71 11.90 16.28
N GLU A 46 -7.51 11.78 16.83
CA GLU A 46 -6.40 10.97 16.31
C GLU A 46 -6.82 9.50 16.21
N SER A 47 -7.52 8.98 17.22
CA SER A 47 -8.08 7.63 17.18
C SER A 47 -9.03 7.43 15.99
N ILE A 48 -9.95 8.36 15.76
CA ILE A 48 -10.89 8.29 14.63
C ILE A 48 -10.14 8.38 13.29
N VAL A 49 -9.18 9.30 13.17
CA VAL A 49 -8.38 9.47 11.96
C VAL A 49 -7.57 8.21 11.65
N ILE A 50 -6.91 7.61 12.63
CA ILE A 50 -6.12 6.39 12.42
C ILE A 50 -7.00 5.20 12.08
N ARG A 51 -8.18 5.05 12.70
CA ARG A 51 -9.15 3.99 12.33
C ARG A 51 -9.58 4.14 10.88
N SER A 52 -9.96 5.34 10.47
CA SER A 52 -10.39 5.64 9.10
C SER A 52 -9.27 5.41 8.09
N TRP A 53 -8.08 5.95 8.35
CA TRP A 53 -6.90 5.76 7.51
C TRP A 53 -6.53 4.27 7.39
N SER A 54 -6.52 3.53 8.50
CA SER A 54 -6.22 2.09 8.53
C SER A 54 -7.22 1.30 7.68
N ALA A 55 -8.51 1.66 7.74
CA ALA A 55 -9.54 1.05 6.90
C ALA A 55 -9.29 1.32 5.40
N LEU A 56 -8.96 2.56 5.02
CA LEU A 56 -8.67 2.94 3.64
C LEU A 56 -7.43 2.23 3.10
N VAL A 57 -6.35 2.17 3.88
CA VAL A 57 -5.14 1.41 3.52
C VAL A 57 -5.49 -0.07 3.33
N GLY A 58 -6.25 -0.63 4.28
CA GLY A 58 -6.73 -2.00 4.20
C GLY A 58 -7.51 -2.31 2.93
N LEU A 59 -8.40 -1.39 2.51
CA LEU A 59 -9.14 -1.50 1.25
C LEU A 59 -8.23 -1.48 0.02
N MET A 60 -7.13 -0.73 0.02
CA MET A 60 -6.13 -0.80 -1.07
C MET A 60 -5.50 -2.19 -1.15
N GLY A 61 -5.28 -2.84 -0.01
CA GLY A 61 -4.87 -4.24 0.05
C GLY A 61 -5.88 -5.18 -0.60
N VAL A 62 -7.17 -5.02 -0.30
CA VAL A 62 -8.26 -5.80 -0.91
C VAL A 62 -8.31 -5.57 -2.43
N ILE A 63 -8.17 -4.32 -2.90
CA ILE A 63 -8.13 -4.00 -4.33
C ILE A 63 -6.95 -4.68 -5.03
N LEU A 64 -5.77 -4.71 -4.39
CA LEU A 64 -4.61 -5.44 -4.93
C LEU A 64 -4.88 -6.94 -5.06
N ILE A 65 -5.49 -7.55 -4.04
CA ILE A 65 -5.86 -8.98 -4.08
C ILE A 65 -6.87 -9.23 -5.22
N TYR A 66 -7.90 -8.39 -5.33
CA TYR A 66 -8.89 -8.50 -6.40
C TYR A 66 -8.25 -8.36 -7.79
N GLY A 67 -7.40 -7.36 -8.00
CA GLY A 67 -6.68 -7.15 -9.26
C GLY A 67 -5.71 -8.29 -9.60
N ALA A 68 -5.17 -8.96 -8.59
CA ALA A 68 -4.33 -10.14 -8.83
C ALA A 68 -5.14 -11.33 -9.37
N LEU A 69 -6.37 -11.52 -8.85
CA LEU A 69 -7.26 -12.59 -9.24
C LEU A 69 -8.03 -12.31 -10.53
N SER A 70 -8.23 -11.03 -10.90
CA SER A 70 -8.96 -10.62 -12.10
C SER A 70 -8.04 -9.94 -13.12
N GLU A 71 -7.65 -10.67 -14.17
CA GLU A 71 -6.77 -10.14 -15.23
C GLU A 71 -7.34 -8.88 -15.90
N LYS A 72 -8.67 -8.86 -16.10
CA LYS A 72 -9.42 -7.75 -16.71
C LYS A 72 -9.22 -6.44 -15.94
N HIS A 73 -9.17 -6.49 -14.61
CA HIS A 73 -9.09 -5.30 -13.77
C HIS A 73 -7.69 -5.04 -13.20
N ARG A 74 -6.74 -5.95 -13.44
CA ARG A 74 -5.38 -5.94 -12.88
C ARG A 74 -4.68 -4.59 -13.00
N ALA A 75 -4.68 -4.01 -14.20
CA ALA A 75 -4.01 -2.73 -14.46
C ALA A 75 -4.65 -1.58 -13.68
N PHE A 76 -5.97 -1.52 -13.63
CA PHE A 76 -6.72 -0.50 -12.89
C PHE A 76 -6.48 -0.60 -11.38
N CYS A 77 -6.62 -1.80 -10.83
CA CYS A 77 -6.41 -2.05 -9.41
C CYS A 77 -4.97 -1.72 -8.98
N ALA A 78 -3.97 -2.16 -9.76
CA ALA A 78 -2.58 -1.85 -9.50
C ALA A 78 -2.31 -0.33 -9.56
N ALA A 79 -2.84 0.37 -10.56
CA ALA A 79 -2.64 1.81 -10.72
C ALA A 79 -3.23 2.62 -9.54
N ILE A 80 -4.44 2.28 -9.09
CA ILE A 80 -5.07 2.94 -7.93
C ILE A 80 -4.26 2.69 -6.66
N ALA A 81 -3.90 1.44 -6.39
CA ALA A 81 -3.13 1.10 -5.20
C ALA A 81 -1.73 1.75 -5.22
N ALA A 82 -1.04 1.74 -6.36
CA ALA A 82 0.25 2.40 -6.52
C ALA A 82 0.16 3.92 -6.32
N THR A 83 -0.91 4.56 -6.82
CA THR A 83 -1.16 5.99 -6.60
C THR A 83 -1.34 6.30 -5.11
N SER A 84 -2.17 5.52 -4.41
CA SER A 84 -2.38 5.68 -2.97
C SER A 84 -1.07 5.50 -2.17
N LYS A 85 -0.28 4.48 -2.51
CA LYS A 85 1.04 4.23 -1.91
C LYS A 85 2.03 5.36 -2.21
N ALA A 86 2.03 5.91 -3.42
CA ALA A 86 2.90 7.03 -3.78
C ALA A 86 2.57 8.28 -2.95
N ILE A 87 1.29 8.55 -2.69
CA ILE A 87 0.86 9.63 -1.79
C ILE A 87 1.41 9.37 -0.38
N PHE A 88 1.23 8.17 0.17
CA PHE A 88 1.74 7.82 1.49
C PHE A 88 3.27 7.98 1.59
N VAL A 89 4.03 7.39 0.67
CA VAL A 89 5.49 7.47 0.64
C VAL A 89 5.94 8.94 0.56
N THR A 90 5.31 9.73 -0.32
CA THR A 90 5.64 11.16 -0.46
C THR A 90 5.39 11.92 0.84
N LEU A 91 4.24 11.70 1.49
CA LEU A 91 3.93 12.36 2.77
C LEU A 91 4.94 12.01 3.86
N VAL A 92 5.35 10.75 3.98
CA VAL A 92 6.32 10.35 5.00
C VAL A 92 7.71 10.92 4.71
N LEU A 93 8.12 10.98 3.44
CA LEU A 93 9.41 11.56 3.05
C LEU A 93 9.47 13.09 3.26
N VAL A 94 8.35 13.79 3.05
CA VAL A 94 8.29 15.26 3.11
C VAL A 94 7.94 15.78 4.50
N TYR A 95 7.09 15.09 5.26
CA TYR A 95 6.57 15.56 6.55
C TYR A 95 6.81 14.59 7.71
N GLY A 96 7.21 13.34 7.43
CA GLY A 96 7.33 12.26 8.40
C GLY A 96 8.76 11.85 8.71
N GLN A 97 9.76 12.74 8.52
CA GLN A 97 11.18 12.40 8.64
C GLN A 97 11.53 11.77 10.00
N ALA A 98 10.88 12.23 11.06
CA ALA A 98 11.04 11.69 12.41
C ALA A 98 10.66 10.20 12.54
N PHE A 99 9.80 9.69 11.65
CA PHE A 99 9.28 8.32 11.70
C PHE A 99 9.93 7.39 10.68
N LEU A 100 10.87 7.88 9.85
CA LEU A 100 11.50 7.09 8.78
C LEU A 100 12.13 5.80 9.31
N GLY A 101 12.73 5.84 10.51
CA GLY A 101 13.33 4.65 11.12
C GLY A 101 12.35 3.50 11.29
N LYS A 102 11.10 3.79 11.70
CA LYS A 102 10.06 2.76 11.85
C LYS A 102 9.29 2.46 10.57
N ALA A 103 8.99 3.49 9.78
CA ALA A 103 8.23 3.35 8.54
C ALA A 103 9.07 2.83 7.35
N ALA A 104 10.40 2.70 7.48
CA ALA A 104 11.30 2.33 6.39
C ALA A 104 10.87 1.06 5.64
N ALA A 105 10.49 0.00 6.36
CA ALA A 105 10.07 -1.26 5.74
C ALA A 105 8.83 -1.08 4.86
N ALA A 106 7.85 -0.30 5.34
CA ALA A 106 6.64 0.01 4.57
C ALA A 106 6.97 0.86 3.34
N ILE A 107 7.81 1.89 3.49
CA ILE A 107 8.23 2.76 2.38
C ILE A 107 8.97 1.98 1.29
N ILE A 108 9.90 1.10 1.67
CA ILE A 108 10.66 0.29 0.72
C ILE A 108 9.72 -0.65 -0.04
N MET A 109 8.84 -1.36 0.68
CA MET A 109 7.86 -2.27 0.07
C MET A 109 6.94 -1.52 -0.90
N ASP A 110 6.40 -0.37 -0.48
CA ASP A 110 5.54 0.47 -1.30
C ASP A 110 6.29 1.01 -2.53
N GLY A 111 7.55 1.41 -2.38
CA GLY A 111 8.42 1.81 -3.49
C GLY A 111 8.59 0.70 -4.53
N VAL A 112 8.80 -0.54 -4.10
CA VAL A 112 8.87 -1.71 -5.00
C VAL A 112 7.54 -1.91 -5.74
N VAL A 113 6.41 -1.83 -5.04
CA VAL A 113 5.08 -1.98 -5.65
C VAL A 113 4.80 -0.88 -6.67
N ILE A 114 5.14 0.36 -6.36
CA ILE A 114 5.00 1.51 -7.26
C ILE A 114 5.85 1.29 -8.52
N ALA A 115 7.14 1.01 -8.36
CA ALA A 115 8.05 0.80 -9.48
C ALA A 115 7.60 -0.38 -10.36
N ALA A 116 7.25 -1.51 -9.75
CA ALA A 116 6.74 -2.68 -10.47
C ALA A 116 5.46 -2.37 -11.24
N THR A 117 4.54 -1.58 -10.65
CA THR A 117 3.30 -1.16 -11.31
C THR A 117 3.59 -0.27 -12.51
N LEU A 118 4.50 0.70 -12.39
CA LEU A 118 4.90 1.56 -13.50
C LEU A 118 5.50 0.74 -14.66
N ILE A 119 6.41 -0.18 -14.35
CA ILE A 119 7.01 -1.09 -15.33
C ILE A 119 5.94 -1.94 -16.00
N TYR A 120 4.98 -2.48 -15.23
CA TYR A 120 3.87 -3.27 -15.75
C TYR A 120 2.99 -2.46 -16.71
N LEU A 121 2.60 -1.25 -16.35
CA LEU A 121 1.78 -0.37 -17.19
C LEU A 121 2.51 0.04 -18.48
N LEU A 122 3.80 0.35 -18.39
CA LEU A 122 4.64 0.63 -19.56
C LEU A 122 4.74 -0.60 -20.48
N ALA A 123 4.95 -1.79 -19.92
CA ALA A 123 5.01 -3.02 -20.69
C ALA A 123 3.67 -3.35 -21.40
N LEU A 124 2.54 -3.07 -20.75
CA LEU A 124 1.22 -3.20 -21.38
C LEU A 124 1.02 -2.21 -22.53
N ARG A 125 1.53 -0.98 -22.39
CA ARG A 125 1.44 0.05 -23.44
C ARG A 125 2.28 -0.31 -24.65
N ILE A 126 3.48 -0.85 -24.46
CA ILE A 126 4.40 -1.24 -25.55
C ILE A 126 3.90 -2.48 -26.32
N LYS A 127 3.14 -3.36 -25.64
CA LYS A 127 2.58 -4.58 -26.26
C LYS A 127 1.28 -4.33 -27.05
N ARG A 128 0.63 -3.17 -26.86
CA ARG A 128 -0.52 -2.73 -27.65
C ARG A 128 -0.05 -2.01 -28.90
#